data_AF-A0A2G2YEI9-F1
#
_entry.id   AF-A0A2G2YEI9-F1
#
_cell.length_a   1.000
_cell.length_b   1.000
_cell.length_c   1.000
_cell.angle_alpha   90.00
_cell.angle_beta   90.00
_cell.angle_gamma   90.00
#
_symmetry.space_group_name_H-M   'P 1'
#
loop_
_entity.id
_entity.type
_entity.pdbx_description
1 polymer ?
#
loop_
_entity_poly.entity_id
_entity_poly.type
_entity_poly.pdbx_seq_one_letter_code
_entity_poly.pdbx_strand_id
1 'polypeptide(L)'
;MISSEDAQTLINHFMHLQSEDLNFFYAFQVDEDGMLCNFFWRDSISKFHYECFGDVMIFDNTYRTNRYDMICASFVGVNNH
;
A
#
# COMPACT_ATOMS: atom_id res chain seq x y z
N MET A 1 -3.36 0.95 16.65
CA MET A 1 -2.37 1.84 16.01
C MET A 1 -1.07 1.11 15.80
N ILE A 2 -0.44 1.26 14.62
CA ILE A 2 0.90 0.75 14.34
C ILE A 2 1.88 1.39 15.33
N SER A 3 2.79 0.59 15.91
CA SER A 3 3.83 1.12 16.80
C SER A 3 4.85 1.94 15.99
N SER A 4 5.53 2.91 16.61
CA SER A 4 6.55 3.71 15.93
C SER A 4 7.68 2.85 15.35
N GLU A 5 8.04 1.76 16.04
CA GLU A 5 9.04 0.79 15.58
C GLU A 5 8.56 0.00 14.35
N ASP A 6 7.32 -0.49 14.37
CA ASP A 6 6.72 -1.20 13.24
C ASP A 6 6.56 -0.26 12.03
N ALA A 7 6.12 0.99 12.26
CA ALA A 7 5.99 2.01 11.21
C ALA A 7 7.35 2.32 10.55
N GLN A 8 8.39 2.51 11.37
CA GLN A 8 9.72 2.79 10.84
C GLN A 8 10.28 1.60 10.07
N THR A 9 10.06 0.38 10.57
CA THR A 9 10.47 -0.85 9.88
C THR A 9 9.78 -0.97 8.52
N LEU A 10 8.48 -0.69 8.47
CA LEU A 10 7.70 -0.67 7.23
C LEU A 10 8.26 0.37 6.24
N ILE A 11 8.46 1.61 6.69
CA ILE A 11 9.00 2.68 5.84
C ILE A 11 10.39 2.33 5.30
N ASN A 12 11.27 1.77 6.15
CA ASN A 12 12.61 1.32 5.73
C ASN A 12 12.55 0.22 4.68
N HIS A 13 11.64 -0.74 4.85
CA HIS A 13 11.44 -1.80 3.87
C HIS A 13 10.98 -1.24 2.52
N PHE A 14 10.03 -0.31 2.51
CA PHE A 14 9.49 0.28 1.29
C PHE A 14 10.46 1.25 0.60
N MET A 15 11.29 1.96 1.37
CA MET A 15 12.45 2.70 0.83
C MET A 15 13.40 1.77 0.08
N HIS A 16 13.68 0.59 0.64
CA HIS A 16 14.54 -0.39 -0.01
C HIS A 16 13.90 -0.93 -1.29
N LEU A 17 12.62 -1.32 -1.26
CA LEU A 17 11.90 -1.77 -2.46
C LEU A 17 11.91 -0.73 -3.59
N GLN A 18 11.73 0.56 -3.26
CA GLN A 18 11.83 1.63 -4.26
C GLN A 18 13.25 1.82 -4.81
N SER A 19 14.28 1.53 -4.02
CA SER A 19 15.67 1.57 -4.50
C SER A 19 15.98 0.43 -5.48
N GLU A 20 15.27 -0.70 -5.37
CA GLU A 20 15.41 -1.85 -6.26
C GLU A 20 14.54 -1.74 -7.52
N ASP A 21 13.35 -1.14 -7.41
CA ASP A 21 12.41 -0.94 -8.52
C ASP A 21 11.91 0.51 -8.57
N LEU A 22 12.39 1.26 -9.57
CA LEU A 22 11.99 2.67 -9.77
C LEU A 22 10.50 2.83 -10.12
N ASN A 23 9.80 1.78 -10.54
CA ASN A 23 8.35 1.81 -10.79
C ASN A 23 7.52 1.50 -9.54
N PHE A 24 8.16 0.99 -8.49
CA PHE A 24 7.56 0.85 -7.17
C PHE A 24 7.28 2.23 -6.57
N PHE A 25 6.10 2.37 -5.98
CA PHE A 25 5.67 3.64 -5.38
C PHE A 25 4.99 3.38 -4.05
N TYR A 26 5.26 4.25 -3.09
CA TYR A 26 4.57 4.27 -1.82
C TYR A 26 4.40 5.70 -1.31
N ALA A 27 3.38 5.91 -0.49
CA ALA A 27 3.08 7.17 0.16
C ALA A 27 2.45 6.90 1.52
N PHE A 28 2.66 7.80 2.47
CA PHE A 28 2.12 7.65 3.81
C PHE A 28 1.76 8.99 4.43
N GLN A 29 0.92 8.95 5.45
CA GLN A 29 0.50 10.11 6.23
C GLN A 29 0.63 9.80 7.71
N VAL A 30 1.13 10.78 8.46
CA VAL A 30 1.17 10.79 9.92
C VAL A 30 0.17 11.79 10.50
N ASP A 31 -0.31 11.56 11.72
CA ASP A 31 -1.11 12.53 12.48
C ASP A 31 -0.24 13.57 13.21
N GLU A 32 -0.89 14.41 14.02
CA GLU A 32 -0.28 15.45 14.84
C GLU A 32 0.70 14.89 15.89
N ASP A 33 0.51 13.64 16.32
CA ASP A 33 1.37 12.93 17.26
C ASP A 33 2.53 12.19 16.55
N GLY A 34 2.62 12.29 15.22
CA GLY A 34 3.64 11.63 14.40
C GLY A 34 3.38 10.14 14.18
N MET A 35 2.16 9.66 14.45
CA MET A 35 1.79 8.26 14.30
C MET A 35 1.30 7.97 12.88
N LEU A 36 1.66 6.81 12.34
CA LEU A 36 1.26 6.41 10.98
C LEU A 36 -0.25 6.13 10.91
N CYS A 37 -0.98 6.91 10.09
CA CYS A 37 -2.43 6.79 9.95
C CYS A 37 -2.88 6.23 8.61
N ASN A 38 -2.22 6.64 7.51
CA ASN A 38 -2.52 6.16 6.17
C ASN A 38 -1.24 5.67 5.52
N PHE A 39 -1.33 4.56 4.78
CA PHE A 39 -0.23 4.00 4.05
C PHE A 39 -0.74 3.42 2.73
N PHE A 40 -0.11 3.81 1.63
CA PHE A 40 -0.45 3.38 0.28
C PHE A 40 0.81 2.89 -0.42
N TRP A 41 0.68 1.85 -1.24
CA TRP A 41 1.74 1.39 -2.10
C TRP A 41 1.22 0.72 -3.36
N ARG A 42 2.07 0.66 -4.38
CA ARG A 42 1.88 -0.13 -5.59
C ARG A 42 3.23 -0.65 -6.09
N ASP A 43 3.24 -1.89 -6.55
CA ASP A 43 4.37 -2.45 -7.27
C ASP A 43 4.30 -2.10 -8.78
N SER A 44 5.39 -2.41 -9.49
CA SER A 44 5.49 -2.18 -10.94
C SER A 44 4.48 -3.00 -11.74
N ILE A 45 4.15 -4.21 -11.28
CA ILE A 45 3.17 -5.09 -11.93
C ILE A 45 1.76 -4.49 -11.86
N SER A 46 1.36 -3.98 -10.71
CA SER A 46 0.07 -3.31 -10.49
C SER A 46 -0.06 -2.06 -11.37
N LYS A 47 1.03 -1.28 -11.50
CA LYS A 47 1.09 -0.14 -12.42
C LYS A 47 0.91 -0.60 -13.87
N PHE A 48 1.65 -1.63 -14.29
CA PHE A 48 1.57 -2.17 -15.64
C PHE A 48 0.17 -2.70 -15.97
N HIS A 49 -0.43 -3.48 -15.06
CA HIS A 49 -1.80 -3.95 -15.23
C HIS A 49 -2.81 -2.80 -15.33
N TYR A 50 -2.65 -1.76 -14.51
CA TYR A 50 -3.50 -0.56 -14.61
C TYR A 50 -3.32 0.15 -15.96
N GLU A 51 -2.09 0.34 -16.44
CA GLU A 51 -1.80 0.94 -17.75
C GLU A 51 -2.34 0.09 -18.91
N CYS A 52 -2.33 -1.24 -18.80
CA CYS A 52 -2.80 -2.15 -19.84
C CYS A 52 -4.32 -2.31 -19.90
N PHE A 53 -4.99 -2.39 -18.74
CA PHE A 53 -6.40 -2.75 -18.66
C PHE A 53 -7.31 -1.60 -18.26
N GLY A 54 -6.76 -0.45 -17.85
CA GLY A 54 -7.41 0.87 -17.75
C GLY A 54 -8.51 1.05 -16.71
N ASP A 55 -9.31 0.02 -16.42
CA ASP A 55 -10.71 0.28 -16.08
C ASP A 55 -11.22 -0.54 -14.87
N VAL A 56 -10.44 -1.48 -14.32
CA VAL A 56 -10.90 -2.35 -13.22
C VAL A 56 -9.88 -2.42 -12.08
N MET A 57 -9.97 -1.45 -11.16
CA MET A 57 -9.49 -1.63 -9.79
C MET A 57 -10.67 -2.05 -8.92
N ILE A 58 -10.70 -3.31 -8.48
CA ILE A 58 -11.66 -3.73 -7.45
C ILE A 58 -11.06 -3.37 -6.09
N PHE A 59 -11.75 -2.46 -5.39
CA PHE A 59 -11.47 -2.15 -4.00
C PHE A 59 -12.22 -3.17 -3.14
N ASP A 60 -11.50 -4.20 -2.70
CA ASP A 60 -12.07 -5.16 -1.77
C ASP A 60 -12.06 -4.55 -0.37
N ASN A 61 -13.23 -4.14 0.13
CA ASN A 61 -13.41 -3.68 1.50
C ASN A 61 -13.80 -4.81 2.45
N THR A 62 -13.77 -6.07 2.00
CA THR A 62 -14.38 -7.20 2.71
C THR A 62 -13.54 -7.72 3.89
N TYR A 63 -12.35 -7.17 4.18
CA TYR A 63 -11.52 -7.69 5.29
C TYR A 63 -11.05 -6.68 6.35
N ARG A 64 -11.58 -6.96 7.55
CA ARG A 64 -11.01 -6.93 8.90
C ARG A 64 -9.82 -6.00 9.16
N THR A 65 -10.04 -5.10 10.11
CA THR A 65 -9.03 -4.48 10.95
C THR A 65 -7.84 -5.42 11.17
N ASN A 66 -6.65 -4.99 10.74
CA ASN A 66 -5.42 -5.68 11.13
C ASN A 66 -5.25 -5.57 12.66
N ARG A 67 -4.20 -6.19 13.24
CA ARG A 67 -3.89 -6.09 14.70
C ARG A 67 -3.85 -4.65 15.24
N TYR A 68 -3.75 -3.67 14.36
CA TYR A 68 -3.61 -2.26 14.67
C TYR A 68 -4.90 -1.46 14.50
N ASP A 69 -6.05 -2.12 14.31
CA ASP A 69 -7.35 -1.50 14.04
C ASP A 69 -7.37 -0.62 12.78
N MET A 70 -6.43 -0.85 11.85
CA MET A 70 -6.44 -0.15 10.57
C MET A 70 -7.23 -0.95 9.55
N ILE A 71 -8.08 -0.24 8.81
CA ILE A 71 -8.74 -0.78 7.61
C ILE A 71 -7.65 -0.98 6.56
N CYS A 72 -7.41 -2.23 6.19
CA CYS A 72 -6.55 -2.57 5.06
C CYS A 72 -7.45 -2.89 3.88
N ALA A 73 -7.35 -2.12 2.80
CA ALA A 73 -8.05 -2.41 1.57
C ALA A 73 -7.02 -2.72 0.49
N SER A 74 -7.06 -3.94 -0.03
CA SER A 74 -6.23 -4.34 -1.16
C SER A 74 -6.88 -3.92 -2.47
N PHE A 75 -6.07 -3.35 -3.36
CA PHE A 75 -6.45 -3.20 -4.76
C PHE A 75 -6.12 -4.50 -5.48
N VAL A 76 -7.11 -5.12 -6.11
CA VAL A 76 -6.90 -6.30 -6.95
C VAL A 76 -7.23 -5.91 -8.39
N GLY A 77 -6.23 -5.98 -9.26
CA GLY A 77 -6.45 -5.92 -10.70
C GLY A 77 -7.02 -7.24 -11.18
N VAL A 78 -8.21 -7.22 -11.78
CA VAL A 78 -8.81 -8.43 -12.36
C VAL A 78 -8.33 -8.54 -13.79
N ASN A 79 -7.60 -9.61 -14.10
CA ASN A 79 -7.30 -9.96 -15.48
C ASN A 79 -8.59 -10.53 -16.12
N ASN A 80 -8.94 -10.04 -17.30
CA ASN A 80 -10.18 -10.40 -17.98
C ASN A 80 -9.96 -11.57 -18.94
N HIS A 81 -9.34 -12.66 -18.47
CA HIS A 81 -9.03 -13.83 -19.31
C HIS A 81 -9.51 -15.16 -18.74
#